data_AF-A0AAV0WJK4-F1
#
_entry.id   AF-A0AAV0WJK4-F1
#
_cell.length_a   1.000
_cell.length_b   1.000
_cell.length_c   1.000
_cell.angle_alpha   90.00
_cell.angle_beta   90.00
_cell.angle_gamma   90.00
#
_symmetry.space_group_name_H-M   'P 1'
#
loop_
_entity.id
_entity.type
_entity.pdbx_description
1 polymer ?
#
loop_
_entity_poly.entity_id
_entity_poly.type
_entity_poly.pdbx_seq_one_letter_code
_entity_poly.pdbx_strand_id
1 'polypeptide(L)'
;MRITVACEIPKRRAPRHGKPPDHWWNAEISLLRSNCVRTKRRKTRMVARIARLRRQAAVDFDNERAEAELTRTNDAYREDKRQLKHAILCSKKACWAELIQSVDNDPFGKPYKIVMRKLRGYPATSTMEPEILEAVISTLFPSHDHRQEELREE
;
A
#
# COMPACT_ATOMS: atom_id res chain seq x y z
N MET A 1 13.95 -14.34 -54.30
CA MET A 1 13.07 -13.70 -53.30
C MET A 1 13.35 -14.32 -51.93
N ARG A 2 13.30 -13.48 -50.88
CA ARG A 2 13.25 -13.78 -49.43
C ARG A 2 14.58 -14.00 -48.69
N ILE A 3 15.12 -12.85 -48.29
CA ILE A 3 15.77 -12.60 -46.99
C ILE A 3 14.78 -13.01 -45.88
N THR A 4 15.24 -13.79 -44.89
CA THR A 4 15.11 -13.55 -43.42
C THR A 4 15.29 -14.86 -42.65
N VAL A 5 16.46 -15.08 -42.05
CA VAL A 5 16.57 -15.94 -40.86
C VAL A 5 16.73 -14.99 -39.67
N ALA A 6 15.61 -14.58 -39.09
CA ALA A 6 15.61 -13.81 -37.86
C ALA A 6 15.88 -14.76 -36.69
N CYS A 7 16.92 -14.46 -35.92
CA CYS A 7 17.33 -15.22 -34.74
C CYS A 7 16.30 -15.01 -33.62
N GLU A 8 15.46 -16.02 -33.35
CA GLU A 8 14.54 -16.06 -32.21
C GLU A 8 15.29 -16.36 -30.91
N ILE A 9 16.14 -15.43 -30.45
CA ILE A 9 16.63 -15.46 -29.07
C ILE A 9 15.64 -14.65 -28.23
N PRO A 10 14.75 -15.26 -27.43
CA PRO A 10 13.88 -14.51 -26.55
C PRO A 10 14.74 -13.74 -25.55
N LYS A 11 14.78 -12.41 -25.69
CA LYS A 11 15.40 -11.53 -24.69
C LYS A 11 14.76 -11.85 -23.33
N ARG A 12 15.54 -12.36 -22.38
CA ARG A 12 15.08 -12.51 -20.99
C ARG A 12 14.60 -11.13 -20.54
N ARG A 13 13.31 -11.01 -20.23
CA ARG A 13 12.75 -9.74 -19.72
C ARG A 13 13.55 -9.39 -18.47
N ALA A 14 14.14 -8.20 -18.46
CA ALA A 14 14.77 -7.67 -17.25
C ALA A 14 13.75 -7.77 -16.10
N PRO A 15 14.19 -8.14 -14.88
CA PRO A 15 13.29 -8.16 -13.73
C PRO A 15 12.64 -6.78 -13.64
N ARG A 16 11.31 -6.71 -13.67
CA ARG A 16 10.63 -5.45 -13.41
C ARG A 16 11.04 -5.03 -12.01
N HIS A 17 11.78 -3.92 -11.89
CA HIS A 17 12.02 -3.31 -10.59
C HIS A 17 10.62 -3.04 -10.01
N GLY A 18 10.26 -3.81 -8.98
CA GLY A 18 8.97 -3.65 -8.32
C GLY A 18 8.83 -2.23 -7.79
N LYS A 19 7.60 -1.80 -7.52
CA LYS A 19 7.38 -0.59 -6.73
C LYS A 19 8.23 -0.70 -5.46
N PRO A 20 8.90 0.39 -5.03
CA PRO A 20 9.64 0.37 -3.77
C PRO A 20 8.70 -0.11 -2.66
N PRO A 21 9.21 -0.88 -1.68
CA PRO A 21 8.41 -1.31 -0.54
C PRO A 21 7.72 -0.11 0.10
N ASP A 22 6.52 -0.32 0.64
CA ASP A 22 5.84 0.72 1.41
C ASP A 22 6.77 1.22 2.53
N HIS A 23 6.67 2.50 2.89
CA HIS A 23 7.56 3.13 3.89
C HIS A 23 7.55 2.45 5.27
N TRP A 24 6.48 1.74 5.62
CA TRP A 24 6.34 0.97 6.86
C TRP A 24 6.76 -0.50 6.70
N TRP A 25 7.27 -0.90 5.54
CA TRP A 25 7.72 -2.26 5.28
C TRP A 25 9.18 -2.43 5.73
N ASN A 26 9.44 -3.48 6.51
CA ASN A 26 10.77 -3.79 7.02
C ASN A 26 11.06 -5.30 6.97
N ALA A 27 12.31 -5.68 7.30
CA ALA A 27 12.76 -7.07 7.25
C ALA A 27 11.99 -7.99 8.23
N GLU A 28 11.62 -7.48 9.41
CA GLU A 28 10.85 -8.21 10.42
C GLU A 28 9.45 -8.58 9.90
N ILE A 29 8.72 -7.62 9.33
CA ILE A 29 7.40 -7.84 8.74
C ILE A 29 7.48 -8.84 7.58
N SER A 30 8.54 -8.78 6.78
CA SER A 30 8.79 -9.76 5.70
C SER A 30 8.94 -11.19 6.22
N LEU A 31 9.72 -11.36 7.29
CA LEU A 31 9.91 -12.65 7.97
C LEU A 31 8.60 -13.16 8.58
N LEU A 32 7.90 -12.32 9.35
CA LEU A 32 6.63 -12.65 9.98
C LEU A 32 5.55 -13.01 8.95
N ARG A 33 5.52 -12.30 7.81
CA ARG A 33 4.61 -12.64 6.70
C ARG A 33 4.94 -13.99 6.11
N SER A 34 6.22 -14.30 5.92
CA SER A 34 6.65 -15.60 5.40
C SER A 34 6.25 -16.74 6.34
N ASN A 35 6.44 -16.57 7.65
CA ASN A 35 5.99 -17.51 8.67
C ASN A 35 4.47 -17.70 8.66
N CYS A 36 3.71 -16.61 8.69
CA CYS A 36 2.25 -16.62 8.64
C CYS A 36 1.71 -17.33 7.37
N VAL A 37 2.34 -17.12 6.21
CA VAL A 37 1.99 -17.84 4.97
C VAL A 37 2.31 -19.33 5.11
N ARG A 38 3.45 -19.69 5.71
CA ARG A 38 3.84 -21.08 5.93
C ARG A 38 2.86 -21.81 6.85
N THR A 39 2.48 -21.21 7.99
CA THR A 39 1.51 -21.80 8.93
C THR A 39 0.10 -21.83 8.36
N LYS A 40 -0.32 -20.81 7.61
CA LYS A 40 -1.59 -20.85 6.85
C LYS A 40 -1.62 -22.04 5.89
N ARG A 41 -0.57 -22.23 5.09
CA ARG A 41 -0.46 -23.37 4.16
C ARG A 41 -0.46 -24.71 4.89
N ARG A 42 0.23 -24.81 6.03
CA ARG A 42 0.22 -26.03 6.87
C ARG A 42 -1.19 -26.36 7.35
N LYS A 43 -1.92 -25.37 7.89
CA LYS A 43 -3.31 -25.52 8.32
C LYS A 43 -4.21 -25.98 7.17
N THR A 44 -4.15 -25.32 6.01
CA THR A 44 -4.95 -25.68 4.83
C THR A 44 -4.67 -27.11 4.36
N ARG A 45 -3.39 -27.51 4.30
CA ARG A 45 -3.00 -28.88 3.95
C ARG A 45 -3.51 -29.90 4.97
N MET A 46 -3.48 -29.56 6.26
CA MET A 46 -3.97 -30.46 7.31
C MET A 46 -5.48 -30.67 7.21
N VAL A 47 -6.25 -29.60 7.01
CA VAL A 47 -7.69 -29.68 6.77
C VAL A 47 -8.01 -30.57 5.57
N ALA A 48 -7.31 -30.36 4.45
CA ALA A 48 -7.51 -31.18 3.25
C ALA A 48 -7.15 -32.66 3.47
N ARG A 49 -6.06 -32.94 4.22
CA ARG A 49 -5.64 -34.30 4.59
C ARG A 49 -6.72 -34.99 5.42
N ILE A 50 -7.20 -34.36 6.48
CA ILE A 50 -8.23 -34.93 7.36
C ILE A 50 -9.54 -35.15 6.61
N ALA A 51 -9.95 -34.21 5.76
CA ALA A 51 -11.14 -34.38 4.91
C ALA A 51 -11.01 -35.54 3.91
N ARG A 52 -9.79 -35.84 3.43
CA ARG A 52 -9.53 -37.03 2.60
C ARG A 52 -9.61 -38.31 3.44
N LEU A 53 -8.96 -38.34 4.59
CA LEU A 53 -8.96 -39.52 5.47
C LEU A 53 -10.37 -39.86 5.95
N ARG A 54 -11.17 -38.86 6.37
CA ARG A 54 -12.58 -39.06 6.76
C ARG A 54 -13.44 -39.66 5.66
N ARG A 55 -13.16 -39.36 4.38
CA ARG A 55 -13.88 -39.94 3.24
C ARG A 55 -13.44 -41.37 2.92
N GLN A 56 -12.21 -41.73 3.26
CA GLN A 56 -11.63 -43.04 2.95
C GLN A 56 -11.76 -44.03 4.12
N ALA A 57 -11.96 -43.54 5.34
CA ALA A 57 -12.01 -44.38 6.53
C ALA A 57 -13.34 -45.16 6.62
N ALA A 58 -13.23 -46.48 6.76
CA ALA A 58 -14.33 -47.33 7.18
C ALA A 58 -14.37 -47.37 8.72
N VAL A 59 -15.45 -46.82 9.29
CA VAL A 59 -15.90 -46.89 10.70
C VAL A 59 -14.95 -46.37 11.81
N ASP A 60 -13.63 -46.59 11.72
CA ASP A 60 -12.67 -46.37 12.81
C ASP A 60 -11.73 -45.16 12.57
N PHE A 61 -12.27 -44.01 12.19
CA PHE A 61 -11.48 -42.77 12.10
C PHE A 61 -11.32 -42.11 13.48
N ASP A 62 -10.08 -42.01 13.96
CA ASP A 62 -9.72 -41.29 15.19
C ASP A 62 -9.94 -39.77 15.02
N ASN A 63 -11.17 -39.35 15.28
CA ASN A 63 -11.59 -37.95 15.19
C ASN A 63 -10.94 -37.07 16.26
N GLU A 64 -10.65 -37.62 17.45
CA GLU A 64 -10.07 -36.86 18.56
C GLU A 64 -8.65 -36.43 18.22
N ARG A 65 -7.82 -37.37 17.73
CA ARG A 65 -6.47 -37.05 17.26
C ARG A 65 -6.49 -36.07 16.10
N ALA A 66 -7.41 -36.24 15.15
CA ALA A 66 -7.55 -35.34 14.02
C ALA A 66 -7.88 -33.90 14.47
N GLU A 67 -8.79 -33.75 15.42
CA GLU A 67 -9.17 -32.44 15.97
C GLU A 67 -8.03 -31.79 16.77
N ALA A 68 -7.27 -32.59 17.52
CA ALA A 68 -6.07 -32.10 18.22
C ALA A 68 -5.00 -31.59 17.23
N GLU A 69 -4.78 -32.28 16.10
CA GLU A 69 -3.86 -31.81 15.05
C GLU A 69 -4.36 -30.52 14.38
N LEU A 70 -5.67 -30.42 14.09
CA LEU A 70 -6.27 -29.20 13.55
C LEU A 70 -6.10 -28.02 14.50
N THR A 71 -6.41 -28.22 15.78
CA THR A 71 -6.26 -27.20 16.82
C THR A 71 -4.83 -26.69 16.89
N ARG A 72 -3.84 -27.59 16.98
CA ARG A 72 -2.41 -27.22 16.99
C ARG A 72 -1.99 -26.39 15.77
N THR A 73 -2.43 -26.77 14.57
CA THR A 73 -2.10 -26.01 13.34
C THR A 73 -2.85 -24.69 13.23
N ASN A 74 -4.05 -24.61 13.81
CA ASN A 74 -4.83 -23.37 13.89
C ASN A 74 -4.19 -22.38 14.86
N ASP A 75 -3.79 -22.83 16.05
CA ASP A 75 -3.17 -21.99 17.07
C ASP A 75 -1.82 -21.42 16.59
N ALA A 76 -0.99 -22.24 15.95
CA ALA A 76 0.25 -21.77 15.32
C ALA A 76 0.00 -20.68 14.28
N TYR A 77 -1.03 -20.82 13.44
CA TYR A 77 -1.41 -19.79 12.46
C TYR A 77 -1.97 -18.53 13.14
N ARG A 78 -2.77 -18.68 14.20
CA ARG A 78 -3.33 -17.57 14.97
C ARG A 78 -2.23 -16.73 15.59
N GLU A 79 -1.23 -17.38 16.18
CA GLU A 79 -0.10 -16.70 16.80
C GLU A 79 0.77 -15.96 15.77
N ASP A 80 1.17 -16.61 14.68
CA ASP A 80 1.91 -15.95 13.59
C ASP A 80 1.14 -14.76 13.00
N LYS A 81 -0.19 -14.91 12.85
CA LYS A 81 -1.05 -13.83 12.35
C LYS A 81 -1.14 -12.68 13.36
N ARG A 82 -1.18 -12.96 14.66
CA ARG A 82 -1.19 -11.96 15.73
C ARG A 82 0.12 -11.18 15.72
N GLN A 83 1.25 -11.87 15.67
CA GLN A 83 2.58 -11.25 15.58
C GLN A 83 2.72 -10.37 14.34
N LEU A 84 2.33 -10.86 13.17
CA LEU A 84 2.36 -10.08 11.93
C LEU A 84 1.51 -8.80 12.03
N LYS A 85 0.29 -8.90 12.55
CA LYS A 85 -0.58 -7.74 12.74
C LYS A 85 0.03 -6.72 13.69
N HIS A 86 0.58 -7.19 14.81
CA HIS A 86 1.23 -6.36 15.80
C HIS A 86 2.44 -5.63 15.21
N ALA A 87 3.34 -6.34 14.52
CA ALA A 87 4.51 -5.74 13.89
C ALA A 87 4.14 -4.69 12.82
N ILE A 88 3.10 -4.95 12.01
CA ILE A 88 2.60 -3.96 11.04
C ILE A 88 2.06 -2.72 11.76
N LEU A 89 1.30 -2.89 12.84
CA LEU A 89 0.76 -1.77 13.62
C LEU A 89 1.88 -0.93 14.23
N CYS A 90 2.85 -1.58 14.87
CA CYS A 90 4.02 -0.93 15.45
C CYS A 90 4.84 -0.18 14.41
N SER A 91 5.14 -0.80 13.27
CA SER A 91 5.93 -0.14 12.21
C SER A 91 5.19 1.05 11.61
N LYS A 92 3.88 0.94 11.38
CA LYS A 92 3.08 2.09 10.91
C LYS A 92 3.07 3.24 11.93
N LYS A 93 2.93 2.92 13.22
CA LYS A 93 2.96 3.90 14.30
C LYS A 93 4.33 4.59 14.38
N ALA A 94 5.42 3.82 14.28
CA ALA A 94 6.77 4.35 14.28
C ALA A 94 7.02 5.29 13.09
N CYS A 95 6.72 4.84 11.87
CA CYS A 95 6.88 5.69 10.68
C CYS A 95 6.00 6.95 10.70
N TRP A 96 4.81 6.87 11.31
CA TRP A 96 3.96 8.04 11.51
C TRP A 96 4.57 9.04 12.50
N ALA A 97 5.12 8.55 13.62
CA ALA A 97 5.80 9.40 14.60
C ALA A 97 7.05 10.06 14.00
N GLU A 98 7.86 9.31 13.23
CA GLU A 98 9.01 9.83 12.49
C GLU A 98 8.60 10.92 11.48
N LEU A 99 7.49 10.71 10.77
CA LEU A 99 6.97 11.71 9.84
C LEU A 99 6.59 13.00 10.57
N ILE A 100 5.88 12.92 11.70
CA ILE A 100 5.53 14.10 12.52
C ILE A 100 6.80 14.82 12.98
N GLN A 101 7.77 14.10 13.55
CA GLN A 101 9.03 14.69 14.01
C GLN A 101 9.79 15.37 12.86
N SER A 102 9.74 14.80 11.64
CA SER A 102 10.36 15.43 10.47
C SER A 102 9.66 16.72 10.02
N VAL A 103 8.35 16.86 10.26
CA VAL A 103 7.62 18.12 10.04
C VAL A 103 8.00 19.15 11.09
N ASP A 104 8.08 18.76 12.37
CA ASP A 104 8.43 19.69 13.45
C ASP A 104 9.84 20.27 13.27
N ASN A 105 10.78 19.47 12.74
CA ASN A 105 12.15 19.91 12.45
C ASN A 105 12.27 20.78 11.17
N ASP A 106 11.38 20.57 10.18
CA ASP A 106 11.36 21.32 8.91
C ASP A 106 9.91 21.70 8.54
N PRO A 107 9.37 22.77 9.15
CA PRO A 107 7.94 23.11 9.10
C PRO A 107 7.40 23.37 7.69
N PHE A 108 8.26 23.78 6.75
CA PHE A 108 7.89 24.09 5.37
C PHE A 108 8.56 23.14 4.35
N GLY A 109 9.11 22.04 4.85
CA GLY A 109 9.91 21.09 4.13
C GLY A 109 9.17 20.14 3.21
N LYS A 110 9.90 19.09 2.81
CA LYS A 110 9.32 17.93 2.12
C LYS A 110 8.25 17.21 2.96
N PRO A 111 8.43 16.99 4.28
CA PRO A 111 7.42 16.35 5.12
C PRO A 111 6.08 17.12 5.12
N TYR A 112 6.15 18.44 5.25
CA TYR A 112 4.98 19.32 5.14
C TYR A 112 4.26 19.16 3.80
N LYS A 113 4.99 19.15 2.68
CA LYS A 113 4.42 18.92 1.34
C LYS A 113 3.73 17.55 1.22
N ILE A 114 4.28 16.51 1.85
CA ILE A 114 3.68 15.16 1.86
C ILE A 114 2.35 15.19 2.61
N VAL A 115 2.33 15.76 3.81
CA VAL A 115 1.11 15.88 4.65
C VAL A 115 0.07 16.74 3.94
N MET A 116 0.46 17.91 3.42
CA MET A 116 -0.45 18.80 2.69
C MET A 116 -1.02 18.17 1.42
N ARG A 117 -0.25 17.34 0.70
CA ARG A 117 -0.79 16.57 -0.44
C ARG A 117 -1.86 15.56 -0.01
N LYS A 118 -1.77 15.04 1.21
CA LYS A 118 -2.75 14.10 1.77
C LYS A 118 -3.99 14.81 2.34
N LEU A 119 -3.80 15.98 2.94
CA LEU A 119 -4.89 16.82 3.47
C LEU A 119 -5.60 17.64 2.40
N ARG A 120 -4.99 17.85 1.24
CA ARG A 120 -5.61 18.57 0.11
C ARG A 120 -6.90 17.86 -0.30
N GLY A 121 -8.02 18.48 0.06
CA GLY A 121 -9.32 18.25 -0.58
C GLY A 121 -9.42 19.00 -1.90
N TYR A 122 -10.64 19.07 -2.45
CA TYR A 122 -10.93 19.99 -3.54
C TYR A 122 -10.57 21.43 -3.12
N PRO A 123 -10.02 22.26 -4.03
CA PRO A 123 -9.76 23.65 -3.69
C PRO A 123 -11.08 24.29 -3.23
N ALA A 124 -11.01 25.19 -2.24
CA ALA A 124 -12.21 25.81 -1.67
C ALA A 124 -13.10 26.46 -2.76
N THR A 125 -12.47 26.97 -3.81
CA THR A 125 -13.12 27.54 -5.01
C THR A 125 -13.95 26.54 -5.81
N SER A 126 -13.72 25.23 -5.65
CA SER A 126 -14.47 24.19 -6.37
C SER A 126 -15.88 23.98 -5.84
N THR A 127 -16.16 24.46 -4.62
CA THR A 127 -17.48 24.35 -3.97
C THR A 127 -18.18 25.71 -3.87
N MET A 128 -17.52 26.79 -4.31
CA MET A 128 -18.08 28.14 -4.27
C MET A 128 -19.03 28.36 -5.45
N GLU A 129 -20.06 29.16 -5.20
CA GLU A 129 -20.99 29.61 -6.23
C GLU A 129 -20.24 30.55 -7.21
N PRO A 130 -20.45 30.41 -8.54
CA PRO A 130 -19.65 31.11 -9.56
C PRO A 130 -19.61 32.63 -9.41
N GLU A 131 -20.73 33.26 -9.03
CA GLU A 131 -20.84 34.72 -8.92
C GLU A 131 -20.01 35.24 -7.74
N ILE A 132 -20.03 34.54 -6.60
CA ILE A 132 -19.16 34.84 -5.45
C ILE A 132 -17.68 34.61 -5.81
N LEU A 133 -17.37 33.55 -6.55
CA LEU A 133 -15.99 33.27 -6.97
C LEU A 133 -15.44 34.40 -7.85
N GLU A 134 -16.23 34.87 -8.82
CA GLU A 134 -15.84 35.96 -9.71
C GLU A 134 -15.64 37.28 -8.97
N ALA A 135 -16.53 37.62 -8.02
CA ALA A 135 -16.38 38.79 -7.16
C ALA A 135 -15.11 38.73 -6.27
N VAL A 136 -14.77 37.54 -5.74
CA VAL A 136 -13.54 37.35 -4.96
C VAL A 136 -12.31 37.51 -5.86
N ILE A 137 -12.33 36.94 -7.07
CA ILE A 137 -11.23 37.05 -8.03
C ILE A 137 -11.02 38.51 -8.43
N SER A 138 -12.09 39.24 -8.78
CA SER A 138 -12.00 40.65 -9.19
C SER A 138 -11.50 41.56 -8.07
N THR A 139 -11.79 41.21 -6.81
CA THR A 139 -11.33 41.98 -5.64
C THR A 139 -9.87 41.68 -5.29
N LEU A 140 -9.46 40.41 -5.30
CA LEU A 140 -8.10 40.00 -4.94
C LEU A 140 -7.09 40.23 -6.06
N PHE A 141 -7.54 40.15 -7.31
CA PHE A 141 -6.73 40.34 -8.50
C PHE A 141 -7.41 41.36 -9.42
N PRO A 142 -7.39 42.65 -9.08
CA PRO A 142 -7.96 43.68 -9.94
C PRO A 142 -7.29 43.65 -11.31
N SER A 143 -8.10 43.63 -12.37
CA SER A 143 -7.62 43.82 -13.74
C SER A 143 -7.01 45.22 -13.82
N HIS A 144 -5.69 45.31 -13.69
CA HIS A 144 -4.99 46.53 -14.02
C HIS A 144 -5.08 46.65 -15.54
N ASP A 145 -5.60 47.77 -16.03
CA ASP A 145 -5.44 48.08 -17.44
C ASP A 145 -3.95 47.97 -17.75
N HIS A 146 -3.63 47.13 -18.74
CA HIS A 146 -2.27 47.02 -19.24
C HIS A 146 -1.77 48.44 -19.45
N ARG A 147 -0.60 48.74 -18.88
CA ARG A 147 0.17 49.97 -19.11
C ARG A 147 0.36 50.14 -20.63
N GLN A 148 -0.64 50.72 -21.29
CA GLN A 148 -0.72 51.01 -22.71
C GLN A 148 -0.46 52.50 -22.93
N GLU A 149 0.53 53.05 -22.21
CA GLU A 149 0.93 54.46 -22.33
C GLU A 149 2.36 54.65 -22.84
N GLU A 150 3.17 53.60 -23.03
CA GLU A 150 4.56 53.75 -23.51
C GLU A 150 4.75 53.55 -25.03
N LEU A 151 3.69 53.48 -25.85
CA LEU A 151 3.83 53.32 -27.32
C LEU A 151 3.05 54.36 -28.15
N ARG A 152 2.62 55.47 -27.56
CA ARG A 152 1.98 56.58 -28.30
C ARG A 152 2.81 57.85 -28.39
N GLU A 153 4.02 57.85 -27.81
CA GLU A 153 4.99 58.95 -27.91
C GLU A 153 6.31 58.44 -28.53
N GLU A 154 6.26 57.95 -29.78
CA GLU A 154 7.43 57.92 -30.68
C GLU A 154 6.99 58.33 -32.11
#